data_AF-A0A6B8RRV5-F1
#
_entry.id   AF-A0A6B8RRV5-F1
#
_cell.length_a   1.000
_cell.length_b   1.000
_cell.length_c   1.000
_cell.angle_alpha   90.00
_cell.angle_beta   90.00
_cell.angle_gamma   90.00
#
_symmetry.space_group_name_H-M   'P 1'
#
loop_
_entity.id
_entity.type
_entity.pdbx_description
1 polymer ?
#
loop_
_entity_poly.entity_id
_entity_poly.type
_entity_poly.pdbx_seq_one_letter_code
_entity_poly.pdbx_strand_id
1 'polypeptide(L)'
;MKPNVSALGNWLASWLQEDGAIHGFHNHSVWGSNPYRWADFTSGHSTWASPLMAAFCRIAAEQGDPRLKDQVLQMIQFQTSRFQEDGQYKHIGFQVGEMLNQGLIHNMMPNVALGLTAINGRSWLPAEALESIRKAMLRNLNACDVIYPFKETRNISNQEYCRLWGKLLFQAAFPDSPWSGDIQNNLNFMIEHYHISGIPDQDCEATYRYLGDATIIEPAEYYGLMIAPLVLAYEMFGDPKYLQHAGALCRHVVRCAWNDHRGQKRFHRMWLLAGAEWRKMNGPMLIAGMGMSLYGIECYLAHSEDEEMARFLEECDETYAFYQTPRGYFASATGWQNEADVAPSSAWHTHDLYYLLHRHGLDENMAEGLEKPNRRMSVLLGDQCMWVEDDEHWAINDYYWQDVYKLIGRKDEVTFGRDTGWVGGERKLPEHFLFPTQPVFVKTDEGIYLKADSIVASNMDVSSIATVPYLGLWE
;
A
#
# COMPACT_ATOMS: atom_id res chain seq x y z
N MET A 1 -21.41 -4.81 2.67
CA MET A 1 -20.97 -5.39 1.36
C MET A 1 -19.51 -5.80 1.50
N LYS A 2 -19.02 -6.86 0.82
CA LYS A 2 -17.61 -7.31 0.96
C LYS A 2 -16.80 -7.05 -0.31
N PRO A 3 -15.51 -6.66 -0.19
CA PRO A 3 -14.64 -6.49 -1.34
C PRO A 3 -14.28 -7.84 -1.96
N ASN A 4 -14.04 -7.86 -3.27
CA ASN A 4 -13.59 -9.02 -4.02
C ASN A 4 -12.06 -9.17 -3.91
N VAL A 5 -11.62 -9.98 -2.95
CA VAL A 5 -10.19 -10.20 -2.65
C VAL A 5 -9.47 -10.89 -3.81
N SER A 6 -10.11 -11.86 -4.48
CA SER A 6 -9.55 -12.54 -5.66
C SER A 6 -9.30 -11.60 -6.84
N ALA A 7 -10.22 -10.67 -7.11
CA ALA A 7 -10.05 -9.69 -8.18
C ALA A 7 -8.88 -8.73 -7.89
N LEU A 8 -8.72 -8.30 -6.63
CA LEU A 8 -7.56 -7.51 -6.21
C LEU A 8 -6.25 -8.29 -6.40
N GLY A 9 -6.21 -9.55 -5.96
CA GLY A 9 -5.06 -10.43 -6.15
C GLY A 9 -4.70 -10.62 -7.62
N ASN A 10 -5.69 -10.86 -8.48
CA ASN A 10 -5.51 -10.96 -9.93
C ASN A 10 -4.97 -9.66 -10.56
N TRP A 11 -5.48 -8.51 -10.13
CA TRP A 11 -4.96 -7.23 -10.60
C TRP A 11 -3.50 -7.04 -10.20
N LEU A 12 -3.15 -7.30 -8.95
CA LEU A 12 -1.76 -7.23 -8.46
C LEU A 12 -0.84 -8.23 -9.15
N ALA A 13 -1.30 -9.45 -9.43
CA ALA A 13 -0.55 -10.44 -10.19
C ALA A 13 -0.17 -9.94 -11.61
N SER A 14 -1.02 -9.11 -12.23
CA SER A 14 -0.73 -8.54 -13.55
C SER A 14 0.40 -7.50 -13.58
N TRP A 15 0.91 -7.09 -12.41
CA TRP A 15 2.08 -6.21 -12.28
C TRP A 15 3.36 -6.96 -11.90
N LEU A 16 3.27 -8.26 -11.67
CA LEU A 16 4.41 -9.09 -11.29
C LEU A 16 5.17 -9.53 -12.54
N GLN A 17 6.49 -9.41 -12.49
CA GLN A 17 7.37 -9.80 -13.59
C GLN A 17 7.89 -11.23 -13.41
N GLU A 18 8.36 -11.83 -14.52
CA GLU A 18 8.93 -13.18 -14.52
C GLU A 18 10.14 -13.34 -13.59
N ASP A 19 10.89 -12.27 -13.32
CA ASP A 19 12.04 -12.30 -12.42
C ASP A 19 11.67 -12.09 -10.95
N GLY A 20 10.38 -11.86 -10.64
CA GLY A 20 9.87 -11.59 -9.29
C GLY A 20 9.77 -10.11 -8.92
N ALA A 21 10.13 -9.19 -9.81
CA ALA A 21 9.93 -7.76 -9.61
C ALA A 21 8.43 -7.39 -9.53
N ILE A 22 8.08 -6.45 -8.66
CA ILE A 22 6.69 -5.97 -8.51
C ILE A 22 6.63 -4.57 -9.10
N HIS A 23 6.17 -4.49 -10.35
CA HIS A 23 6.03 -3.22 -11.03
C HIS A 23 4.84 -2.41 -10.51
N GLY A 24 4.70 -1.21 -11.04
CA GLY A 24 3.53 -0.37 -10.90
C GLY A 24 3.87 0.94 -10.22
N PHE A 25 3.03 1.33 -9.27
CA PHE A 25 2.91 2.72 -8.89
C PHE A 25 3.02 2.95 -7.41
N HIS A 26 3.68 4.05 -7.10
CA HIS A 26 3.76 4.57 -5.76
C HIS A 26 3.12 5.97 -5.68
N ASN A 27 1.79 6.06 -5.56
CA ASN A 27 1.17 7.34 -5.21
C ASN A 27 1.39 7.64 -3.72
N HIS A 28 1.65 8.89 -3.37
CA HIS A 28 1.76 9.29 -1.97
C HIS A 28 0.59 10.19 -1.57
N SER A 29 -0.61 9.61 -1.63
CA SER A 29 -1.82 10.42 -1.48
C SER A 29 -2.08 10.92 -0.04
N VAL A 30 -1.27 10.60 0.98
CA VAL A 30 -1.38 11.31 2.27
C VAL A 30 -0.69 12.67 2.30
N TRP A 31 0.43 12.87 1.58
CA TRP A 31 1.11 14.18 1.57
C TRP A 31 0.71 15.05 0.38
N GLY A 32 0.23 14.45 -0.71
CA GLY A 32 -0.11 15.21 -1.93
C GLY A 32 1.08 15.70 -2.73
N SER A 33 2.29 15.44 -2.22
CA SER A 33 3.52 15.57 -2.97
C SER A 33 3.55 14.42 -3.97
N ASN A 34 3.17 14.72 -5.21
CA ASN A 34 3.09 13.72 -6.27
C ASN A 34 4.27 13.85 -7.24
N PRO A 35 4.98 12.75 -7.54
CA PRO A 35 6.15 12.77 -8.42
C PRO A 35 5.84 12.94 -9.91
N TYR A 36 4.58 12.99 -10.34
CA TYR A 36 4.25 13.18 -11.77
C TYR A 36 4.87 14.44 -12.36
N ARG A 37 5.19 15.44 -11.52
CA ARG A 37 5.89 16.68 -11.91
C ARG A 37 7.42 16.56 -11.90
N TRP A 38 7.96 15.44 -11.40
CA TRP A 38 9.38 15.22 -11.07
C TRP A 38 10.06 14.14 -11.93
N ALA A 39 9.39 13.65 -12.99
CA ALA A 39 9.91 12.77 -14.04
C ALA A 39 10.04 11.26 -13.74
N ASP A 40 9.66 10.76 -12.55
CA ASP A 40 9.70 9.33 -12.25
C ASP A 40 8.69 8.92 -11.16
N PHE A 41 7.80 7.97 -11.47
CA PHE A 41 6.63 7.56 -10.66
C PHE A 41 6.33 6.05 -10.79
N THR A 42 6.74 5.43 -11.89
CA THR A 42 6.77 3.97 -11.98
C THR A 42 7.88 3.44 -11.10
N SER A 43 7.73 2.19 -10.72
CA SER A 43 8.77 1.47 -10.04
C SER A 43 9.00 0.17 -10.76
N GLY A 44 10.24 -0.05 -11.21
CA GLY A 44 10.67 -1.34 -11.72
C GLY A 44 10.73 -2.44 -10.66
N HIS A 45 10.54 -2.10 -9.38
CA HIS A 45 10.27 -2.99 -8.26
C HIS A 45 10.02 -2.17 -6.99
N SER A 46 8.78 -2.08 -6.55
CA SER A 46 8.46 -1.34 -5.33
C SER A 46 8.72 -2.20 -4.10
N THR A 47 9.76 -1.85 -3.34
CA THR A 47 10.00 -2.44 -2.01
C THR A 47 8.89 -2.15 -1.00
N TRP A 48 8.11 -1.10 -1.22
CA TRP A 48 6.90 -0.86 -0.43
C TRP A 48 5.79 -1.85 -0.77
N ALA A 49 5.79 -2.40 -2.00
CA ALA A 49 4.82 -3.40 -2.44
C ALA A 49 5.12 -4.83 -1.93
N SER A 50 6.24 -5.05 -1.23
CA SER A 50 6.69 -6.37 -0.77
C SER A 50 5.68 -7.17 0.07
N PRO A 51 4.67 -6.60 0.78
CA PRO A 51 3.61 -7.40 1.39
C PRO A 51 2.87 -8.37 0.44
N LEU A 52 2.92 -8.13 -0.88
CA LEU A 52 2.41 -9.06 -1.89
C LEU A 52 3.03 -10.45 -1.76
N MET A 53 4.34 -10.50 -1.49
CA MET A 53 5.08 -11.74 -1.32
C MET A 53 4.53 -12.56 -0.15
N ALA A 54 4.24 -11.91 0.97
CA ALA A 54 3.68 -12.58 2.15
C ALA A 54 2.24 -13.04 1.91
N ALA A 55 1.45 -12.25 1.16
CA ALA A 55 0.09 -12.59 0.74
C ALA A 55 0.09 -13.83 -0.17
N PHE A 56 0.88 -13.83 -1.25
CA PHE A 56 0.96 -14.96 -2.18
C PHE A 56 1.56 -16.21 -1.52
N CYS A 57 2.54 -16.04 -0.62
CA CYS A 57 3.11 -17.15 0.14
C CYS A 57 2.05 -17.85 1.02
N ARG A 58 1.13 -17.08 1.62
CA ARG A 58 -0.01 -17.63 2.36
C ARG A 58 -0.99 -18.38 1.45
N ILE A 59 -1.35 -17.80 0.29
CA ILE A 59 -2.22 -18.48 -0.68
C ILE A 59 -1.59 -19.81 -1.13
N ALA A 60 -0.30 -19.80 -1.43
CA ALA A 60 0.45 -21.00 -1.81
C ALA A 60 0.53 -22.04 -0.69
N ALA A 61 0.61 -21.61 0.58
CA ALA A 61 0.63 -22.51 1.73
C ALA A 61 -0.72 -23.23 1.91
N GLU A 62 -1.83 -22.52 1.72
CA GLU A 62 -3.17 -23.05 1.95
C GLU A 62 -3.72 -23.84 0.76
N GLN A 63 -3.46 -23.41 -0.48
CA GLN A 63 -4.01 -24.05 -1.70
C GLN A 63 -3.02 -24.98 -2.42
N GLY A 64 -1.72 -24.89 -2.10
CA GLY A 64 -0.72 -25.82 -2.61
C GLY A 64 -0.40 -25.72 -4.10
N ASP A 65 -0.86 -24.68 -4.81
CA ASP A 65 -0.62 -24.51 -6.25
C ASP A 65 0.89 -24.39 -6.55
N PRO A 66 1.47 -25.29 -7.37
CA PRO A 66 2.90 -25.29 -7.68
C PRO A 66 3.39 -24.05 -8.43
N ARG A 67 2.58 -23.49 -9.33
CA ARG A 67 2.97 -22.30 -10.13
C ARG A 67 3.07 -21.08 -9.23
N LEU A 68 2.11 -20.91 -8.32
CA LEU A 68 2.17 -19.83 -7.34
C LEU A 68 3.36 -19.99 -6.37
N LYS A 69 3.70 -21.23 -6.00
CA LYS A 69 4.92 -21.50 -5.20
C LYS A 69 6.18 -21.07 -5.93
N ASP A 70 6.32 -21.43 -7.20
CA ASP A 70 7.47 -21.04 -8.03
C ASP A 70 7.55 -19.51 -8.17
N GLN A 71 6.41 -18.85 -8.39
CA GLN A 71 6.32 -17.41 -8.45
C GLN A 71 6.75 -16.73 -7.14
N VAL A 72 6.32 -17.25 -5.98
CA VAL A 72 6.76 -16.76 -4.66
C VAL A 72 8.26 -16.94 -4.47
N LEU A 73 8.84 -18.05 -4.93
CA LEU A 73 10.29 -18.26 -4.87
C LEU A 73 11.07 -17.25 -5.72
N GLN A 74 10.55 -16.88 -6.90
CA GLN A 74 11.13 -15.81 -7.73
C GLN A 74 11.07 -14.45 -7.01
N MET A 75 9.93 -14.11 -6.38
CA MET A 75 9.80 -12.89 -5.59
C MET A 75 10.81 -12.83 -4.43
N ILE A 76 10.97 -13.96 -3.70
CA ILE A 76 11.97 -14.08 -2.64
C ILE A 76 13.38 -13.89 -3.23
N GLN A 77 13.71 -14.58 -4.32
CA GLN A 77 15.02 -14.47 -4.97
C GLN A 77 15.31 -13.03 -5.39
N PHE A 78 14.35 -12.33 -6.00
CA PHE A 78 14.50 -10.93 -6.38
C PHE A 78 14.78 -10.06 -5.17
N GLN A 79 13.89 -10.07 -4.17
CA GLN A 79 14.01 -9.21 -2.99
C GLN A 79 15.30 -9.49 -2.20
N THR A 80 15.74 -10.75 -2.13
CA THR A 80 16.92 -11.19 -1.36
C THR A 80 18.24 -11.09 -2.13
N SER A 81 18.23 -10.62 -3.38
CA SER A 81 19.46 -10.45 -4.20
C SER A 81 19.73 -9.01 -4.62
N ARG A 82 18.75 -8.10 -4.50
CA ARG A 82 18.85 -6.71 -4.93
C ARG A 82 19.24 -5.80 -3.78
N PHE A 83 20.54 -5.49 -3.68
CA PHE A 83 21.11 -4.59 -2.68
C PHE A 83 21.95 -3.48 -3.31
N GLN A 84 21.98 -2.34 -2.62
CA GLN A 84 23.00 -1.31 -2.79
C GLN A 84 24.33 -1.77 -2.18
N GLU A 85 25.41 -1.05 -2.50
CA GLU A 85 26.76 -1.35 -1.97
C GLU A 85 26.84 -1.25 -0.45
N ASP A 86 26.07 -0.34 0.15
CA ASP A 86 26.03 -0.09 1.59
C ASP A 86 25.18 -1.11 2.39
N GLY A 87 24.54 -2.07 1.71
CA GLY A 87 23.71 -3.10 2.32
C GLY A 87 22.24 -2.75 2.48
N GLN A 88 21.81 -1.53 2.11
CA GLN A 88 20.39 -1.25 1.89
C GLN A 88 19.86 -2.08 0.71
N TYR A 89 18.56 -2.34 0.68
CA TYR A 89 17.97 -2.92 -0.53
C TYR A 89 18.18 -1.95 -1.69
N LYS A 90 18.39 -2.50 -2.89
CA LYS A 90 18.27 -1.73 -4.13
C LYS A 90 16.77 -1.50 -4.32
N HIS A 91 16.28 -0.57 -3.52
CA HIS A 91 14.89 -0.21 -3.45
C HIS A 91 14.61 0.86 -4.48
N ILE A 92 13.39 0.83 -4.98
CA ILE A 92 12.84 1.91 -5.76
C ILE A 92 11.85 2.59 -4.84
N GLY A 93 12.22 3.79 -4.44
CA GLY A 93 11.62 4.43 -3.31
C GLY A 93 10.32 5.15 -3.65
N PHE A 94 9.67 5.47 -2.54
CA PHE A 94 8.52 6.33 -2.34
C PHE A 94 8.72 7.72 -2.96
N GLN A 95 7.65 8.34 -3.46
CA GLN A 95 7.60 9.75 -3.83
C GLN A 95 8.44 10.23 -5.02
N VAL A 96 9.42 9.47 -5.57
CA VAL A 96 10.17 9.84 -6.80
C VAL A 96 10.71 8.62 -7.58
N GLY A 97 10.04 7.47 -7.52
CA GLY A 97 10.40 6.30 -8.33
C GLY A 97 11.84 5.82 -8.12
N GLU A 98 12.56 5.53 -9.20
CA GLU A 98 13.95 5.03 -9.22
C GLU A 98 14.95 6.02 -8.63
N MET A 99 14.57 7.30 -8.47
CA MET A 99 15.48 8.31 -7.92
C MET A 99 15.65 8.20 -6.40
N LEU A 100 14.69 7.63 -5.67
CA LEU A 100 14.80 7.51 -4.21
C LEU A 100 15.56 6.23 -3.84
N ASN A 101 16.81 6.42 -3.45
CA ASN A 101 17.74 5.37 -3.03
C ASN A 101 18.05 5.37 -1.53
N GLN A 102 17.35 6.19 -0.74
CA GLN A 102 17.52 6.27 0.71
C GLN A 102 16.17 6.38 1.41
N GLY A 103 16.09 5.81 2.61
CA GLY A 103 14.94 5.92 3.48
C GLY A 103 14.77 4.64 4.31
N LEU A 104 14.75 4.79 5.63
CA LEU A 104 14.66 3.64 6.54
C LEU A 104 13.40 2.81 6.25
N ILE A 105 12.25 3.47 6.05
CA ILE A 105 10.97 2.78 5.82
C ILE A 105 10.94 1.88 4.58
N HIS A 106 11.66 2.24 3.50
CA HIS A 106 11.78 1.43 2.27
C HIS A 106 12.68 0.21 2.43
N ASN A 107 13.43 0.16 3.53
CA ASN A 107 14.20 -1.01 3.91
C ASN A 107 13.44 -1.86 4.92
N MET A 108 12.73 -1.22 5.85
CA MET A 108 12.04 -1.94 6.94
C MET A 108 10.79 -2.69 6.47
N MET A 109 10.02 -2.14 5.53
CA MET A 109 8.83 -2.84 5.02
C MET A 109 9.16 -4.13 4.26
N PRO A 110 10.21 -4.19 3.40
CA PRO A 110 10.71 -5.46 2.89
C PRO A 110 11.11 -6.45 3.96
N ASN A 111 11.77 -6.01 5.05
CA ASN A 111 12.12 -6.91 6.15
C ASN A 111 10.86 -7.47 6.83
N VAL A 112 9.85 -6.63 7.06
CA VAL A 112 8.54 -7.07 7.57
C VAL A 112 7.92 -8.10 6.63
N ALA A 113 7.83 -7.80 5.33
CA ALA A 113 7.27 -8.70 4.34
C ALA A 113 8.03 -10.04 4.25
N LEU A 114 9.36 -10.01 4.30
CA LEU A 114 10.22 -11.20 4.32
C LEU A 114 10.00 -12.04 5.58
N GLY A 115 9.90 -11.41 6.75
CA GLY A 115 9.59 -12.09 8.01
C GLY A 115 8.20 -12.74 7.99
N LEU A 116 7.18 -12.02 7.53
CA LEU A 116 5.82 -12.56 7.34
C LEU A 116 5.81 -13.70 6.32
N THR A 117 6.58 -13.60 5.24
CA THR A 117 6.73 -14.66 4.23
C THR A 117 7.34 -15.93 4.84
N ALA A 118 8.40 -15.80 5.65
CA ALA A 118 9.02 -16.94 6.32
C ALA A 118 8.07 -17.62 7.32
N ILE A 119 7.22 -16.86 8.01
CA ILE A 119 6.20 -17.41 8.92
C ILE A 119 5.10 -18.12 8.12
N ASN A 120 4.50 -17.44 7.13
CA ASN A 120 3.40 -17.98 6.33
C ASN A 120 3.82 -19.21 5.51
N GLY A 121 5.06 -19.23 5.02
CA GLY A 121 5.59 -20.30 4.18
C GLY A 121 6.29 -21.43 4.94
N ARG A 122 6.30 -21.42 6.28
CA ARG A 122 7.08 -22.37 7.10
C ARG A 122 6.81 -23.85 6.76
N SER A 123 5.61 -24.18 6.30
CA SER A 123 5.19 -25.55 5.97
C SER A 123 5.70 -26.05 4.62
N TRP A 124 6.15 -25.18 3.72
CA TRP A 124 6.44 -25.56 2.34
C TRP A 124 7.67 -24.90 1.72
N LEU A 125 8.13 -23.75 2.23
CA LEU A 125 9.30 -23.07 1.69
C LEU A 125 10.54 -23.97 1.82
N PRO A 126 11.34 -24.14 0.76
CA PRO A 126 12.62 -24.80 0.83
C PRO A 126 13.55 -24.14 1.86
N ALA A 127 14.39 -24.96 2.51
CA ALA A 127 15.34 -24.46 3.52
C ALA A 127 16.30 -23.39 2.96
N GLU A 128 16.67 -23.49 1.68
CA GLU A 128 17.49 -22.50 0.99
C GLU A 128 16.80 -21.14 0.84
N ALA A 129 15.48 -21.13 0.59
CA ALA A 129 14.70 -19.90 0.49
C ALA A 129 14.58 -19.23 1.87
N LEU A 130 14.29 -20.02 2.92
CA LEU A 130 14.28 -19.53 4.30
C LEU A 130 15.64 -18.96 4.72
N GLU A 131 16.73 -19.61 4.36
CA GLU A 131 18.09 -19.13 4.63
C GLU A 131 18.42 -17.86 3.83
N SER A 132 17.96 -17.74 2.59
CA SER A 132 18.10 -16.50 1.80
C SER A 132 17.38 -15.33 2.46
N ILE A 133 16.14 -15.56 2.91
CA ILE A 133 15.35 -14.58 3.68
C ILE A 133 16.13 -14.15 4.93
N ARG A 134 16.60 -15.11 5.73
CA ARG A 134 17.35 -14.85 6.95
C ARG A 134 18.59 -13.98 6.70
N LYS A 135 19.43 -14.35 5.72
CA LYS A 135 20.64 -13.59 5.37
C LYS A 135 20.32 -12.20 4.86
N ALA A 136 19.30 -12.05 4.02
CA ALA A 136 18.90 -10.77 3.45
C ALA A 136 18.43 -9.80 4.54
N MET A 137 17.57 -10.26 5.45
CA MET A 137 17.09 -9.45 6.57
C MET A 137 18.24 -9.01 7.48
N LEU A 138 19.14 -9.93 7.86
CA LEU A 138 20.30 -9.59 8.68
C LEU A 138 21.22 -8.57 8.01
N ARG A 139 21.52 -8.77 6.72
CA ARG A 139 22.35 -7.82 5.95
C ARG A 139 21.74 -6.42 5.99
N ASN A 140 20.45 -6.32 5.70
CA ASN A 140 19.77 -5.03 5.62
C ASN A 140 19.63 -4.35 6.99
N LEU A 141 19.17 -5.08 8.01
CA LEU A 141 18.97 -4.54 9.36
C LEU A 141 20.30 -4.07 9.97
N ASN A 142 21.39 -4.84 9.79
CA ASN A 142 22.71 -4.43 10.26
C ASN A 142 23.23 -3.18 9.54
N ALA A 143 23.02 -3.06 8.22
CA ALA A 143 23.36 -1.86 7.48
C ALA A 143 22.55 -0.64 7.97
N CYS A 144 21.24 -0.80 8.12
CA CYS A 144 20.35 0.27 8.54
C CYS A 144 20.59 0.73 9.99
N ASP A 145 21.03 -0.17 10.89
CA ASP A 145 21.41 0.23 12.26
C ASP A 145 22.65 1.15 12.27
N VAL A 146 23.53 1.05 11.27
CA VAL A 146 24.68 1.95 11.11
C VAL A 146 24.29 3.25 10.40
N ILE A 147 23.52 3.15 9.31
CA ILE A 147 23.15 4.29 8.45
C ILE A 147 22.10 5.19 9.13
N TYR A 148 21.16 4.59 9.87
CA TYR A 148 20.07 5.28 10.56
C TYR A 148 20.14 4.97 12.06
N PRO A 149 21.01 5.65 12.83
CA PRO A 149 21.13 5.43 14.26
C PRO A 149 19.79 5.63 14.99
N PHE A 150 19.49 4.71 15.90
CA PHE A 150 18.25 4.73 16.70
C PHE A 150 18.34 5.79 17.81
N LYS A 151 17.19 6.40 18.20
CA LYS A 151 17.06 7.44 19.25
C LYS A 151 17.70 8.80 18.93
N GLU A 152 17.92 9.10 17.66
CA GLU A 152 18.38 10.42 17.23
C GLU A 152 17.20 11.37 17.03
N THR A 153 17.42 12.66 17.28
CA THR A 153 16.37 13.69 17.10
C THR A 153 15.86 13.68 15.67
N ARG A 154 14.54 13.85 15.49
CA ARG A 154 13.84 13.76 14.19
C ARG A 154 13.77 12.36 13.56
N ASN A 155 14.13 11.29 14.26
CA ASN A 155 13.71 9.95 13.85
C ASN A 155 12.18 9.89 13.76
N ILE A 156 11.68 9.16 12.77
CA ILE A 156 10.26 9.14 12.42
C ILE A 156 9.62 7.91 13.03
N SER A 157 8.53 8.09 13.78
CA SER A 157 7.92 7.06 14.62
C SER A 157 7.58 5.80 13.83
N ASN A 158 6.85 5.96 12.73
CA ASN A 158 6.42 4.83 11.91
C ASN A 158 7.58 3.99 11.35
N GLN A 159 8.71 4.62 11.02
CA GLN A 159 9.88 3.94 10.45
C GLN A 159 10.62 3.14 11.50
N GLU A 160 10.74 3.72 12.70
CA GLU A 160 11.38 3.06 13.83
C GLU A 160 10.54 1.90 14.37
N TYR A 161 9.23 2.08 14.47
CA TYR A 161 8.35 0.97 14.80
C TYR A 161 8.39 -0.14 13.74
N CYS A 162 8.43 0.21 12.45
CA CYS A 162 8.59 -0.77 11.38
C CYS A 162 9.94 -1.52 11.46
N ARG A 163 11.03 -0.86 11.87
CA ARG A 163 12.33 -1.50 12.15
C ARG A 163 12.20 -2.54 13.26
N LEU A 164 11.57 -2.16 14.37
CA LEU A 164 11.35 -3.06 15.49
C LEU A 164 10.44 -4.23 15.10
N TRP A 165 9.43 -3.99 14.27
CA TRP A 165 8.58 -5.05 13.72
C TRP A 165 9.37 -6.06 12.90
N GLY A 166 10.24 -5.59 11.99
CA GLY A 166 11.12 -6.46 11.22
C GLY A 166 12.03 -7.32 12.10
N LYS A 167 12.58 -6.76 13.19
CA LYS A 167 13.41 -7.50 14.17
C LYS A 167 12.59 -8.52 14.98
N LEU A 168 11.37 -8.20 15.39
CA LEU A 168 10.46 -9.14 16.06
C LEU A 168 10.10 -10.31 15.15
N LEU A 169 9.72 -10.02 13.90
CA LEU A 169 9.39 -11.05 12.91
C LEU A 169 10.60 -11.93 12.59
N PHE A 170 11.79 -11.35 12.51
CA PHE A 170 13.03 -12.13 12.39
C PHE A 170 13.16 -13.13 13.54
N GLN A 171 13.02 -12.68 14.78
CA GLN A 171 13.14 -13.54 15.96
C GLN A 171 12.03 -14.60 16.04
N ALA A 172 10.82 -14.29 15.56
CA ALA A 172 9.72 -15.26 15.48
C ALA A 172 9.94 -16.32 14.38
N ALA A 173 10.61 -15.96 13.29
CA ALA A 173 10.92 -16.83 12.17
C ALA A 173 12.20 -17.66 12.37
N PHE A 174 13.21 -17.08 13.02
CA PHE A 174 14.57 -17.62 13.10
C PHE A 174 15.08 -17.65 14.56
N PRO A 175 15.43 -18.83 15.10
CA PRO A 175 15.84 -18.97 16.50
C PRO A 175 17.14 -18.25 16.91
N ASP A 176 17.99 -17.88 15.96
CA ASP A 176 19.33 -17.31 16.16
C ASP A 176 19.36 -15.76 16.10
N SER A 177 18.30 -15.11 16.60
CA SER A 177 18.22 -13.63 16.64
C SER A 177 19.40 -12.99 17.40
N PRO A 178 20.14 -12.05 16.78
CA PRO A 178 21.25 -11.36 17.44
C PRO A 178 20.81 -10.26 18.42
N TRP A 179 19.51 -9.92 18.47
CA TRP A 179 18.98 -8.78 19.23
C TRP A 179 18.26 -9.15 20.54
N SER A 180 18.57 -10.31 21.13
CA SER A 180 17.88 -10.80 22.34
C SER A 180 18.00 -9.80 23.50
N GLY A 181 16.90 -9.12 23.85
CA GLY A 181 16.79 -8.16 24.97
C GLY A 181 16.71 -6.69 24.56
N ASP A 182 17.37 -6.27 23.47
CA ASP A 182 17.39 -4.86 23.05
C ASP A 182 16.06 -4.39 22.45
N ILE A 183 15.29 -5.30 21.85
CA ILE A 183 14.01 -4.96 21.20
C ILE A 183 13.01 -4.45 22.23
N GLN A 184 12.86 -5.10 23.39
CA GLN A 184 11.93 -4.64 24.44
C GLN A 184 12.31 -3.25 24.98
N ASN A 185 13.61 -3.00 25.17
CA ASN A 185 14.10 -1.69 25.61
C ASN A 185 13.79 -0.60 24.57
N ASN A 186 13.94 -0.91 23.28
CA ASN A 186 13.62 0.03 22.22
C ASN A 186 12.11 0.25 22.07
N LEU A 187 11.26 -0.78 22.21
CA LEU A 187 9.81 -0.61 22.25
C LEU A 187 9.37 0.27 23.43
N ASN A 188 9.91 0.03 24.63
CA ASN A 188 9.61 0.86 25.80
C ASN A 188 10.02 2.32 25.58
N PHE A 189 11.18 2.54 24.95
CA PHE A 189 11.62 3.88 24.56
C PHE A 189 10.64 4.53 23.59
N MET A 190 10.17 3.80 22.57
CA MET A 190 9.19 4.32 21.60
C MET A 190 7.89 4.73 22.29
N ILE A 191 7.36 3.89 23.19
CA ILE A 191 6.17 4.19 23.99
C ILE A 191 6.38 5.47 24.79
N GLU A 192 7.46 5.55 25.56
CA GLU A 192 7.74 6.68 26.47
C GLU A 192 7.90 8.02 25.73
N HIS A 193 8.49 8.01 24.53
CA HIS A 193 8.91 9.24 23.85
C HIS A 193 7.99 9.67 22.71
N TYR A 194 7.19 8.76 22.14
CA TYR A 194 6.30 9.08 21.03
C TYR A 194 4.83 9.07 21.41
N HIS A 195 4.40 8.29 22.42
CA HIS A 195 2.98 8.18 22.72
C HIS A 195 2.46 9.43 23.43
N ILE A 196 1.27 9.85 23.04
CA ILE A 196 0.51 10.92 23.70
C ILE A 196 -0.93 10.44 23.89
N SER A 197 -1.39 10.44 25.14
CA SER A 197 -2.77 10.12 25.48
C SER A 197 -3.71 11.31 25.24
N GLY A 198 -5.00 11.04 25.09
CA GLY A 198 -6.04 12.08 25.11
C GLY A 198 -6.48 12.59 23.75
N ILE A 199 -6.15 11.89 22.66
CA ILE A 199 -6.48 12.32 21.29
C ILE A 199 -7.19 11.17 20.58
N PRO A 200 -8.48 11.29 20.17
CA PRO A 200 -9.34 12.46 20.39
C PRO A 200 -9.90 12.55 21.82
N ASP A 201 -9.74 11.51 22.64
CA ASP A 201 -10.26 11.42 24.01
C ASP A 201 -9.33 10.60 24.91
N GLN A 202 -9.68 10.48 26.20
CA GLN A 202 -8.82 9.92 27.26
C GLN A 202 -8.53 8.43 27.12
N ASP A 203 -9.34 7.68 26.36
CA ASP A 203 -9.09 6.25 26.15
C ASP A 203 -8.12 5.99 24.99
N CYS A 204 -7.74 7.05 24.28
CA CYS A 204 -6.95 6.97 23.06
C CYS A 204 -5.51 7.39 23.29
N GLU A 205 -4.60 6.71 22.59
CA GLU A 205 -3.22 7.15 22.42
C GLU A 205 -2.96 7.44 20.95
N ALA A 206 -2.27 8.54 20.67
CA ALA A 206 -1.70 8.84 19.38
C ALA A 206 -0.17 8.78 19.47
N THR A 207 0.51 8.83 18.33
CA THR A 207 1.98 8.92 18.30
C THR A 207 2.43 10.21 17.65
N TYR A 208 3.36 10.92 18.25
CA TYR A 208 4.10 11.97 17.57
C TYR A 208 4.79 11.41 16.33
N ARG A 209 4.90 12.22 15.28
CA ARG A 209 5.57 11.80 14.05
C ARG A 209 7.08 11.76 14.20
N TYR A 210 7.68 12.73 14.89
CA TYR A 210 9.13 12.85 15.01
C TYR A 210 9.57 12.87 16.47
N LEU A 211 10.71 12.24 16.76
CA LEU A 211 11.34 12.35 18.09
C LEU A 211 11.72 13.80 18.36
N GLY A 212 11.21 14.35 19.46
CA GLY A 212 11.46 15.73 19.90
C GLY A 212 10.58 16.78 19.23
N ASP A 213 9.59 16.39 18.41
CA ASP A 213 8.59 17.32 17.86
C ASP A 213 7.20 16.96 18.38
N ALA A 214 6.69 17.80 19.29
CA ALA A 214 5.37 17.63 19.89
C ALA A 214 4.24 18.37 19.13
N THR A 215 4.47 18.75 17.86
CA THR A 215 3.51 19.57 17.10
C THR A 215 2.73 18.80 16.04
N ILE A 216 3.11 17.56 15.75
CA ILE A 216 2.54 16.74 14.68
C ILE A 216 2.42 15.29 15.11
N ILE A 217 1.27 14.70 14.82
CA ILE A 217 0.97 13.28 15.05
C ILE A 217 1.03 12.53 13.74
N GLU A 218 1.36 11.24 13.82
CA GLU A 218 1.40 10.35 12.66
C GLU A 218 0.06 10.35 11.90
N PRO A 219 0.09 10.30 10.56
CA PRO A 219 -1.08 9.98 9.75
C PRO A 219 -1.65 8.59 10.06
N ALA A 220 -2.97 8.43 9.90
CA ALA A 220 -3.66 7.17 10.15
C ALA A 220 -3.13 5.99 9.33
N GLU A 221 -2.61 6.23 8.12
CA GLU A 221 -2.14 5.18 7.21
C GLU A 221 -1.03 4.31 7.83
N TYR A 222 -0.26 4.86 8.77
CA TYR A 222 0.91 4.20 9.33
C TYR A 222 0.68 3.51 10.68
N TYR A 223 -0.48 3.69 11.32
CA TYR A 223 -0.69 3.18 12.70
C TYR A 223 -0.51 1.67 12.83
N GLY A 224 -0.78 0.92 11.76
CA GLY A 224 -0.49 -0.52 11.71
C GLY A 224 0.96 -0.87 11.99
N LEU A 225 1.88 0.01 11.57
CA LEU A 225 3.31 -0.15 11.79
C LEU A 225 3.67 -0.04 13.27
N MET A 226 2.84 0.60 14.09
CA MET A 226 3.01 0.71 15.55
C MET A 226 2.19 -0.36 16.28
N ILE A 227 0.94 -0.60 15.85
CA ILE A 227 0.02 -1.54 16.50
C ILE A 227 0.51 -2.99 16.34
N ALA A 228 0.81 -3.43 15.11
CA ALA A 228 1.20 -4.81 14.84
C ALA A 228 2.46 -5.27 15.62
N PRO A 229 3.57 -4.51 15.69
CA PRO A 229 4.70 -4.92 16.53
C PRO A 229 4.41 -4.92 18.02
N LEU A 230 3.51 -4.06 18.53
CA LEU A 230 3.13 -4.10 19.94
C LEU A 230 2.32 -5.36 20.26
N VAL A 231 1.40 -5.76 19.38
CA VAL A 231 0.69 -7.05 19.53
C VAL A 231 1.66 -8.22 19.46
N LEU A 232 2.58 -8.24 18.49
CA LEU A 232 3.59 -9.31 18.39
C LEU A 232 4.53 -9.33 19.60
N ALA A 233 4.89 -8.17 20.15
CA ALA A 233 5.68 -8.09 21.39
C ALA A 233 4.92 -8.65 22.59
N TYR A 234 3.60 -8.41 22.68
CA TYR A 234 2.75 -9.06 23.69
C TYR A 234 2.77 -10.58 23.53
N GLU A 235 2.59 -11.10 22.30
CA GLU A 235 2.63 -12.55 22.03
C GLU A 235 3.98 -13.18 22.39
N MET A 236 5.09 -12.49 22.09
CA MET A 236 6.44 -13.02 22.30
C MET A 236 6.92 -12.91 23.75
N PHE A 237 6.54 -11.85 24.47
CA PHE A 237 7.10 -11.53 25.79
C PHE A 237 6.09 -11.63 26.94
N GLY A 238 4.79 -11.68 26.64
CA GLY A 238 3.72 -11.82 27.64
C GLY A 238 3.49 -10.60 28.53
N ASP A 239 4.07 -9.43 28.22
CA ASP A 239 3.90 -8.19 28.99
C ASP A 239 2.61 -7.47 28.54
N PRO A 240 1.56 -7.39 29.38
CA PRO A 240 0.25 -6.84 29.00
C PRO A 240 0.28 -5.38 28.56
N LYS A 241 1.30 -4.60 28.95
CA LYS A 241 1.38 -3.18 28.59
C LYS A 241 1.41 -2.99 27.07
N TYR A 242 2.03 -3.91 26.32
CA TYR A 242 2.13 -3.78 24.87
C TYR A 242 0.75 -3.90 24.21
N LEU A 243 -0.09 -4.83 24.69
CA LEU A 243 -1.47 -4.97 24.22
C LEU A 243 -2.33 -3.77 24.64
N GLN A 244 -2.10 -3.21 25.83
CA GLN A 244 -2.79 -1.99 26.30
C GLN A 244 -2.51 -0.80 25.37
N HIS A 245 -1.23 -0.52 25.07
CA HIS A 245 -0.85 0.55 24.15
C HIS A 245 -1.37 0.29 22.73
N ALA A 246 -1.32 -0.95 22.25
CA ALA A 246 -1.90 -1.32 20.95
C ALA A 246 -3.41 -0.98 20.89
N GLY A 247 -4.18 -1.34 21.93
CA GLY A 247 -5.61 -1.04 22.01
C GLY A 247 -5.91 0.46 22.03
N ALA A 248 -5.13 1.26 22.77
CA ALA A 248 -5.29 2.70 22.83
C ALA A 248 -5.00 3.39 21.47
N LEU A 249 -4.00 2.89 20.72
CA LEU A 249 -3.71 3.31 19.35
C LEU A 249 -4.83 2.90 18.37
N CYS A 250 -5.39 1.69 18.50
CA CYS A 250 -6.55 1.26 17.72
C CYS A 250 -7.74 2.21 17.92
N ARG A 251 -8.06 2.57 19.18
CA ARG A 251 -9.15 3.51 19.48
C ARG A 251 -8.90 4.89 18.86
N HIS A 252 -7.66 5.38 18.88
CA HIS A 252 -7.32 6.63 18.21
C HIS A 252 -7.69 6.59 16.71
N VAL A 253 -7.27 5.55 15.99
CA VAL A 253 -7.56 5.39 14.57
C VAL A 253 -9.07 5.36 14.32
N VAL A 254 -9.79 4.52 15.07
CA VAL A 254 -11.24 4.28 14.93
C VAL A 254 -12.04 5.55 15.23
N ARG A 255 -11.77 6.22 16.37
CA ARG A 255 -12.52 7.41 16.80
C ARG A 255 -12.14 8.68 16.05
N CYS A 256 -10.96 8.72 15.43
CA CYS A 256 -10.58 9.81 14.53
C CYS A 256 -11.16 9.68 13.12
N ALA A 257 -11.67 8.51 12.74
CA ALA A 257 -12.29 8.29 11.45
C ALA A 257 -13.50 9.21 11.21
N TRP A 258 -13.89 9.34 9.95
CA TRP A 258 -15.00 10.18 9.50
C TRP A 258 -15.67 9.54 8.28
N ASN A 259 -16.85 10.01 7.88
CA ASN A 259 -17.52 9.52 6.68
C ASN A 259 -17.45 10.58 5.59
N ASP A 260 -17.13 10.18 4.36
CA ASP A 260 -17.17 11.09 3.21
C ASP A 260 -18.59 11.40 2.73
N HIS A 261 -18.68 12.24 1.70
CA HIS A 261 -19.96 12.67 1.13
C HIS A 261 -20.78 11.51 0.52
N ARG A 262 -20.17 10.33 0.28
CA ARG A 262 -20.84 9.11 -0.17
C ARG A 262 -21.14 8.14 0.99
N GLY A 263 -20.96 8.60 2.23
CA GLY A 263 -21.22 7.83 3.44
C GLY A 263 -20.16 6.76 3.74
N GLN A 264 -19.03 6.75 3.03
CA GLN A 264 -18.00 5.72 3.20
C GLN A 264 -17.02 6.09 4.31
N LYS A 265 -16.57 5.09 5.08
CA LYS A 265 -15.63 5.27 6.19
C LYS A 265 -14.25 5.69 5.69
N ARG A 266 -13.74 6.80 6.21
CA ARG A 266 -12.43 7.40 5.91
C ARG A 266 -11.63 7.66 7.19
N PHE A 267 -10.35 7.88 7.01
CA PHE A 267 -9.40 8.05 8.10
C PHE A 267 -8.97 9.51 8.23
N HIS A 268 -8.50 9.90 9.42
CA HIS A 268 -7.88 11.20 9.56
C HIS A 268 -6.57 11.24 8.75
N ARG A 269 -6.31 12.36 8.10
CA ARG A 269 -5.06 12.59 7.40
C ARG A 269 -3.94 12.85 8.40
N MET A 270 -4.18 13.70 9.38
CA MET A 270 -3.16 14.15 10.34
C MET A 270 -3.79 14.91 11.51
N TRP A 271 -3.04 15.06 12.60
CA TRP A 271 -3.32 16.05 13.63
C TRP A 271 -2.14 17.01 13.80
N LEU A 272 -2.45 18.29 13.90
CA LEU A 272 -1.47 19.37 14.10
C LEU A 272 -1.81 20.15 15.36
N LEU A 273 -0.78 20.51 16.13
CA LEU A 273 -0.92 21.39 17.27
C LEU A 273 -1.01 22.85 16.79
N ALA A 274 -2.15 23.49 17.04
CA ALA A 274 -2.38 24.90 16.75
C ALA A 274 -2.46 25.68 18.06
N GLY A 275 -1.35 26.32 18.45
CA GLY A 275 -1.23 26.96 19.76
C GLY A 275 -1.22 25.92 20.87
N ALA A 276 -2.30 25.84 21.64
CA ALA A 276 -2.48 24.86 22.71
C ALA A 276 -3.51 23.77 22.38
N GLU A 277 -4.08 23.77 21.17
CA GLU A 277 -5.17 22.88 20.78
C GLU A 277 -4.78 21.98 19.61
N TRP A 278 -5.12 20.70 19.71
CA TRP A 278 -4.98 19.75 18.61
C TRP A 278 -6.08 19.94 17.57
N ARG A 279 -5.69 20.02 16.30
CA ARG A 279 -6.60 20.18 15.17
C ARG A 279 -6.47 19.00 14.21
N LYS A 280 -7.59 18.28 14.03
CA LYS A 280 -7.69 17.16 13.08
C LYS A 280 -7.84 17.66 11.65
N MET A 281 -7.04 17.11 10.75
CA MET A 281 -7.19 17.24 9.30
C MET A 281 -7.82 15.96 8.75
N ASN A 282 -8.98 16.06 8.11
CA ASN A 282 -9.68 14.89 7.57
C ASN A 282 -9.23 14.52 6.16
N GLY A 283 -9.11 15.49 5.25
CA GLY A 283 -8.84 15.24 3.85
C GLY A 283 -7.87 16.25 3.23
N PRO A 284 -7.44 16.01 1.98
CA PRO A 284 -7.67 14.78 1.19
C PRO A 284 -7.03 13.53 1.82
N MET A 285 -7.56 12.33 1.52
CA MET A 285 -7.15 11.08 2.18
C MET A 285 -7.20 9.87 1.25
N LEU A 286 -6.41 8.85 1.57
CA LEU A 286 -6.42 7.52 0.96
C LEU A 286 -7.78 6.81 1.10
N ILE A 287 -8.05 5.91 0.16
CA ILE A 287 -9.01 4.80 0.25
C ILE A 287 -8.20 3.50 0.31
N ALA A 288 -7.43 3.20 -0.75
CA ALA A 288 -6.42 2.15 -0.76
C ALA A 288 -5.22 2.54 0.11
N GLY A 289 -4.55 1.58 0.74
CA GLY A 289 -3.33 1.81 1.53
C GLY A 289 -3.51 1.83 3.03
N MET A 290 -4.70 1.48 3.52
CA MET A 290 -4.98 1.35 4.95
C MET A 290 -4.72 -0.07 5.48
N GLY A 291 -4.39 -1.02 4.59
CA GLY A 291 -4.26 -2.44 4.90
C GLY A 291 -3.42 -2.77 6.13
N MET A 292 -2.21 -2.23 6.27
CA MET A 292 -1.40 -2.53 7.47
C MET A 292 -2.00 -1.96 8.75
N SER A 293 -2.65 -0.79 8.68
CA SER A 293 -3.35 -0.21 9.83
C SER A 293 -4.56 -1.03 10.25
N LEU A 294 -5.32 -1.53 9.28
CA LEU A 294 -6.44 -2.43 9.55
C LEU A 294 -5.97 -3.81 10.02
N TYR A 295 -4.87 -4.33 9.46
CA TYR A 295 -4.22 -5.54 9.92
C TYR A 295 -3.79 -5.45 11.39
N GLY A 296 -3.20 -4.32 11.81
CA GLY A 296 -2.85 -4.09 13.21
C GLY A 296 -4.07 -4.18 14.14
N ILE A 297 -5.21 -3.58 13.75
CA ILE A 297 -6.46 -3.65 14.53
C ILE A 297 -6.99 -5.09 14.58
N GLU A 298 -6.95 -5.82 13.47
CA GLU A 298 -7.35 -7.23 13.40
C GLU A 298 -6.46 -8.11 14.31
N CYS A 299 -5.14 -7.89 14.32
CA CYS A 299 -4.23 -8.57 15.25
C CYS A 299 -4.57 -8.28 16.72
N TYR A 300 -4.94 -7.04 17.05
CA TYR A 300 -5.38 -6.69 18.40
C TYR A 300 -6.68 -7.43 18.77
N LEU A 301 -7.64 -7.48 17.86
CA LEU A 301 -8.93 -8.16 18.07
C LEU A 301 -8.79 -9.67 18.28
N ALA A 302 -7.71 -10.30 17.80
CA ALA A 302 -7.41 -11.69 18.10
C ALA A 302 -7.15 -11.98 19.58
N HIS A 303 -6.83 -10.95 20.38
CA HIS A 303 -6.54 -11.05 21.82
C HIS A 303 -7.53 -10.33 22.73
N SER A 304 -8.32 -9.39 22.18
CA SER A 304 -9.27 -8.59 22.95
C SER A 304 -10.55 -8.34 22.16
N GLU A 305 -11.69 -8.76 22.71
CA GLU A 305 -12.99 -8.44 22.12
C GLU A 305 -13.29 -6.95 22.28
N ASP A 306 -13.56 -6.27 21.16
CA ASP A 306 -13.94 -4.85 21.14
C ASP A 306 -14.95 -4.59 20.01
N GLU A 307 -16.22 -4.40 20.38
CA GLU A 307 -17.32 -4.19 19.42
C GLU A 307 -17.15 -2.92 18.58
N GLU A 308 -16.54 -1.87 19.14
CA GLU A 308 -16.31 -0.60 18.44
C GLU A 308 -15.32 -0.82 17.28
N MET A 309 -14.24 -1.56 17.55
CA MET A 309 -13.22 -1.87 16.55
C MET A 309 -13.72 -2.89 15.52
N ALA A 310 -14.44 -3.94 15.96
CA ALA A 310 -14.98 -4.94 15.04
C ALA A 310 -15.94 -4.30 14.01
N ARG A 311 -16.86 -3.44 14.48
CA ARG A 311 -17.77 -2.68 13.61
C ARG A 311 -17.00 -1.74 12.68
N PHE A 312 -15.95 -1.09 13.17
CA PHE A 312 -15.13 -0.22 12.34
C PHE A 312 -14.49 -0.97 11.16
N LEU A 313 -13.97 -2.18 11.40
CA LEU A 313 -13.41 -3.00 10.32
C LEU A 313 -14.49 -3.42 9.30
N GLU A 314 -15.70 -3.73 9.74
CA GLU A 314 -16.82 -3.99 8.83
C GLU A 314 -17.12 -2.76 7.95
N GLU A 315 -17.22 -1.57 8.55
CA GLU A 315 -17.43 -0.31 7.81
C GLU A 315 -16.30 -0.04 6.80
N CYS A 316 -15.05 -0.41 7.12
CA CYS A 316 -13.93 -0.31 6.19
C CYS A 316 -14.02 -1.32 5.03
N ASP A 317 -14.50 -2.53 5.27
CA ASP A 317 -14.75 -3.51 4.20
C ASP A 317 -15.80 -2.99 3.21
N GLU A 318 -16.82 -2.30 3.73
CA GLU A 318 -17.84 -1.64 2.89
C GLU A 318 -17.25 -0.51 2.04
N THR A 319 -16.37 0.32 2.62
CA THR A 319 -15.62 1.34 1.86
C THR A 319 -14.80 0.72 0.73
N TYR A 320 -14.04 -0.35 1.01
CA TYR A 320 -13.26 -1.03 -0.03
C TYR A 320 -14.17 -1.57 -1.13
N ALA A 321 -15.26 -2.25 -0.77
CA ALA A 321 -16.21 -2.79 -1.75
C ALA A 321 -16.85 -1.68 -2.61
N PHE A 322 -17.19 -0.55 -2.01
CA PHE A 322 -17.79 0.59 -2.71
C PHE A 322 -16.84 1.21 -3.75
N TYR A 323 -15.56 1.32 -3.40
CA TYR A 323 -14.53 1.95 -4.24
C TYR A 323 -13.74 0.95 -5.09
N GLN A 324 -14.09 -0.34 -5.07
CA GLN A 324 -13.47 -1.34 -5.91
C GLN A 324 -14.00 -1.26 -7.34
N THR A 325 -13.08 -1.24 -8.30
CA THR A 325 -13.44 -1.34 -9.71
C THR A 325 -13.73 -2.80 -10.09
N PRO A 326 -14.49 -3.06 -11.17
CA PRO A 326 -14.66 -4.42 -11.69
C PRO A 326 -13.34 -5.13 -12.03
N ARG A 327 -12.28 -4.38 -12.35
CA ARG A 327 -10.93 -4.91 -12.59
C ARG A 327 -10.25 -5.43 -11.32
N GLY A 328 -10.67 -4.95 -10.15
CA GLY A 328 -10.25 -5.45 -8.84
C GLY A 328 -9.45 -4.46 -7.99
N TYR A 329 -8.83 -3.44 -8.58
CA TYR A 329 -8.17 -2.37 -7.81
C TYR A 329 -9.18 -1.40 -7.24
N PHE A 330 -8.79 -0.69 -6.19
CA PHE A 330 -9.57 0.37 -5.56
C PHE A 330 -9.19 1.73 -6.14
N ALA A 331 -10.12 2.69 -6.09
CA ALA A 331 -9.71 4.09 -6.14
C ALA A 331 -8.67 4.35 -5.03
N SER A 332 -7.59 5.05 -5.35
CA SER A 332 -6.50 5.21 -4.38
C SER A 332 -6.82 6.25 -3.32
N ALA A 333 -7.48 7.34 -3.70
CA ALA A 333 -7.75 8.48 -2.83
C ALA A 333 -8.95 9.28 -3.33
N THR A 334 -9.37 10.27 -2.54
CA THR A 334 -10.32 11.29 -3.00
C THR A 334 -9.97 12.64 -2.43
N GLY A 335 -10.30 13.70 -3.17
CA GLY A 335 -10.24 15.09 -2.72
C GLY A 335 -8.93 15.78 -3.08
N TRP A 336 -8.00 15.08 -3.75
CA TRP A 336 -6.83 15.72 -4.35
C TRP A 336 -7.17 16.48 -5.61
N GLN A 337 -8.25 16.07 -6.31
CA GLN A 337 -8.67 16.65 -7.57
C GLN A 337 -7.56 16.55 -8.63
N ASN A 338 -6.82 15.44 -8.59
CA ASN A 338 -5.70 15.19 -9.47
C ASN A 338 -5.53 13.67 -9.66
N GLU A 339 -4.46 13.28 -10.34
CA GLU A 339 -4.15 11.90 -10.67
C GLU A 339 -3.97 10.96 -9.46
N ALA A 340 -3.68 11.48 -8.26
CA ALA A 340 -3.61 10.68 -7.03
C ALA A 340 -4.95 10.01 -6.68
N ASP A 341 -6.08 10.59 -7.12
CA ASP A 341 -7.39 10.04 -6.85
C ASP A 341 -7.69 8.81 -7.73
N VAL A 342 -7.23 8.82 -9.00
CA VAL A 342 -7.57 7.79 -10.00
C VAL A 342 -6.47 6.78 -10.27
N ALA A 343 -5.19 7.15 -10.13
CA ALA A 343 -4.10 6.23 -10.40
C ALA A 343 -4.04 5.16 -9.30
N PRO A 344 -4.24 3.87 -9.61
CA PRO A 344 -4.11 2.81 -8.63
C PRO A 344 -2.65 2.69 -8.17
N SER A 345 -2.42 2.21 -6.95
CA SER A 345 -1.07 2.03 -6.41
C SER A 345 -0.80 0.60 -6.00
N SER A 346 -0.05 -0.14 -6.81
CA SER A 346 0.40 -1.49 -6.43
C SER A 346 1.11 -1.47 -5.08
N ALA A 347 1.88 -0.43 -4.78
CA ALA A 347 2.56 -0.28 -3.50
C ALA A 347 1.62 -0.27 -2.28
N TRP A 348 0.42 0.31 -2.39
CA TRP A 348 -0.56 0.34 -1.30
C TRP A 348 -1.52 -0.84 -1.32
N HIS A 349 -1.95 -1.25 -2.51
CA HIS A 349 -2.93 -2.32 -2.70
C HIS A 349 -2.41 -3.68 -2.20
N THR A 350 -1.10 -3.89 -2.15
CA THR A 350 -0.53 -5.12 -1.60
C THR A 350 -0.66 -5.20 -0.08
N HIS A 351 -0.67 -4.06 0.61
CA HIS A 351 -0.97 -3.98 2.04
C HIS A 351 -2.43 -4.31 2.28
N ASP A 352 -3.31 -3.74 1.45
CA ASP A 352 -4.76 -4.01 1.51
C ASP A 352 -5.05 -5.49 1.24
N LEU A 353 -4.42 -6.10 0.22
CA LEU A 353 -4.56 -7.52 -0.07
C LEU A 353 -4.15 -8.39 1.13
N TYR A 354 -3.01 -8.08 1.75
CA TYR A 354 -2.52 -8.85 2.89
C TYR A 354 -3.52 -8.83 4.06
N TYR A 355 -4.06 -7.65 4.38
CA TYR A 355 -5.12 -7.50 5.38
C TYR A 355 -6.40 -8.27 5.01
N LEU A 356 -6.90 -8.09 3.79
CA LEU A 356 -8.16 -8.69 3.35
C LEU A 356 -8.08 -10.22 3.32
N LEU A 357 -6.94 -10.79 2.93
CA LEU A 357 -6.67 -12.23 3.04
C LEU A 357 -6.69 -12.70 4.49
N HIS A 358 -6.14 -11.89 5.41
CA HIS A 358 -6.15 -12.24 6.83
C HIS A 358 -7.55 -12.25 7.41
N ARG A 359 -8.34 -11.24 7.07
CA ARG A 359 -9.67 -11.04 7.60
C ARG A 359 -10.74 -11.97 7.01
N HIS A 360 -10.63 -12.28 5.71
CA HIS A 360 -11.69 -13.02 5.01
C HIS A 360 -11.29 -14.43 4.59
N GLY A 361 -10.00 -14.79 4.72
CA GLY A 361 -9.49 -16.04 4.18
C GLY A 361 -9.39 -16.01 2.66
N LEU A 362 -9.40 -17.19 2.05
CA LEU A 362 -9.16 -17.40 0.63
C LEU A 362 -10.43 -17.90 -0.06
N ASP A 363 -10.66 -17.45 -1.29
CA ASP A 363 -11.72 -18.00 -2.14
C ASP A 363 -11.35 -19.40 -2.67
N GLU A 364 -12.36 -20.23 -2.93
CA GLU A 364 -12.20 -21.53 -3.60
C GLU A 364 -11.57 -21.31 -5.00
N ASN A 365 -10.32 -21.72 -5.19
CA ASN A 365 -9.51 -21.54 -6.40
C ASN A 365 -8.90 -20.14 -6.62
N MET A 366 -8.67 -19.39 -5.55
CA MET A 366 -7.97 -18.10 -5.61
C MET A 366 -6.66 -18.17 -6.40
N ALA A 367 -5.81 -19.18 -6.18
CA ALA A 367 -4.52 -19.32 -6.87
C ALA A 367 -4.67 -19.40 -8.41
N GLU A 368 -5.63 -20.19 -8.92
CA GLU A 368 -5.93 -20.25 -10.35
C GLU A 368 -6.49 -18.90 -10.86
N GLY A 369 -7.27 -18.22 -10.03
CA GLY A 369 -7.85 -16.91 -10.34
C GLY A 369 -6.81 -15.80 -10.53
N LEU A 370 -5.66 -15.86 -9.84
CA LEU A 370 -4.61 -14.84 -9.93
C LEU A 370 -4.08 -14.65 -11.36
N GLU A 371 -4.03 -15.71 -12.15
CA GLU A 371 -3.46 -15.71 -13.51
C GLU A 371 -4.52 -15.54 -14.62
N LYS A 372 -5.81 -15.48 -14.28
CA LYS A 372 -6.87 -15.38 -15.30
C LYS A 372 -6.78 -14.05 -16.04
N PRO A 373 -6.67 -14.05 -17.39
CA PRO A 373 -6.66 -12.81 -18.15
C PRO A 373 -7.97 -12.04 -17.97
N ASN A 374 -7.87 -10.74 -17.74
CA ASN A 374 -9.02 -9.85 -17.83
C ASN A 374 -9.04 -9.20 -19.22
N ARG A 375 -10.11 -9.46 -19.98
CA ARG A 375 -10.23 -9.03 -21.39
C ARG A 375 -11.02 -7.73 -21.58
N ARG A 376 -11.37 -7.05 -20.49
CA ARG A 376 -12.16 -5.81 -20.53
C ARG A 376 -11.26 -4.65 -20.14
N MET A 377 -11.33 -3.59 -20.92
CA MET A 377 -10.67 -2.34 -20.60
C MET A 377 -11.27 -1.76 -19.31
N SER A 378 -10.43 -1.36 -18.38
CA SER A 378 -10.84 -0.76 -17.12
C SER A 378 -10.66 0.76 -17.18
N VAL A 379 -11.70 1.50 -16.80
CA VAL A 379 -11.65 2.96 -16.68
C VAL A 379 -12.13 3.39 -15.30
N LEU A 380 -11.34 4.22 -14.63
CA LEU A 380 -11.73 4.92 -13.41
C LEU A 380 -11.77 6.42 -13.66
N LEU A 381 -12.98 6.99 -13.66
CA LEU A 381 -13.24 8.39 -13.88
C LEU A 381 -13.07 9.19 -12.57
N GLY A 382 -12.21 10.22 -12.61
CA GLY A 382 -12.07 11.23 -11.56
C GLY A 382 -12.53 12.61 -12.02
N ASP A 383 -12.36 13.63 -11.18
CA ASP A 383 -12.87 14.96 -11.52
C ASP A 383 -12.06 15.67 -12.61
N GLN A 384 -10.74 15.51 -12.63
CA GLN A 384 -9.84 16.22 -13.56
C GLN A 384 -9.18 15.29 -14.59
N CYS A 385 -9.08 14.01 -14.28
CA CYS A 385 -8.46 13.01 -15.12
C CYS A 385 -9.11 11.65 -14.90
N MET A 386 -8.67 10.67 -15.68
CA MET A 386 -9.12 9.30 -15.59
C MET A 386 -7.94 8.34 -15.71
N TRP A 387 -8.06 7.21 -15.03
CA TRP A 387 -7.19 6.06 -15.24
C TRP A 387 -7.80 5.15 -16.31
N VAL A 388 -6.98 4.66 -17.22
CA VAL A 388 -7.35 3.67 -18.25
C VAL A 388 -6.32 2.55 -18.24
N GLU A 389 -6.77 1.31 -18.25
CA GLU A 389 -5.91 0.12 -18.33
C GLU A 389 -6.54 -0.91 -19.27
N ASP A 390 -5.73 -1.47 -20.18
CA ASP A 390 -6.11 -2.56 -21.09
C ASP A 390 -4.91 -3.48 -21.29
N ASP A 391 -5.04 -4.73 -20.87
CA ASP A 391 -3.95 -5.72 -20.81
C ASP A 391 -2.68 -5.17 -20.11
N GLU A 392 -1.61 -4.96 -20.88
CA GLU A 392 -0.31 -4.45 -20.44
C GLU A 392 -0.23 -2.92 -20.50
N HIS A 393 -1.08 -2.26 -21.27
CA HIS A 393 -1.06 -0.81 -21.46
C HIS A 393 -1.90 -0.10 -20.42
N TRP A 394 -1.44 1.09 -20.04
CA TRP A 394 -2.19 1.98 -19.16
C TRP A 394 -1.96 3.45 -19.52
N ALA A 395 -2.90 4.29 -19.11
CA ALA A 395 -2.82 5.74 -19.29
C ALA A 395 -3.48 6.51 -18.15
N ILE A 396 -2.95 7.72 -17.88
CA ILE A 396 -3.66 8.76 -17.14
C ILE A 396 -4.09 9.80 -18.17
N ASN A 397 -5.39 9.82 -18.43
CA ASN A 397 -6.00 10.60 -19.49
C ASN A 397 -6.74 11.81 -18.97
N ASP A 398 -6.83 12.80 -19.85
CA ASP A 398 -7.65 13.98 -19.68
C ASP A 398 -9.01 13.80 -20.36
N TYR A 399 -10.00 14.56 -19.89
CA TYR A 399 -11.22 14.74 -20.66
C TYR A 399 -10.92 15.46 -21.98
N TYR A 400 -11.78 15.26 -22.97
CA TYR A 400 -11.67 15.84 -24.30
C TYR A 400 -11.37 17.36 -24.22
N TRP A 401 -10.32 17.80 -24.92
CA TRP A 401 -9.76 19.18 -24.94
C TRP A 401 -8.99 19.69 -23.71
N GLN A 402 -8.73 18.87 -22.67
CA GLN A 402 -7.97 19.35 -21.50
C GLN A 402 -6.44 19.16 -21.60
N ASP A 403 -5.93 18.12 -22.27
CA ASP A 403 -4.48 17.82 -22.56
C ASP A 403 -3.47 18.34 -21.49
N VAL A 404 -3.74 18.06 -20.21
CA VAL A 404 -2.87 18.42 -19.08
C VAL A 404 -1.91 17.27 -18.79
N TYR A 405 -2.43 16.06 -18.66
CA TYR A 405 -1.71 14.87 -18.21
C TYR A 405 -1.11 14.06 -19.36
N LYS A 406 -1.96 13.44 -20.19
CA LYS A 406 -1.61 12.53 -21.29
C LYS A 406 -0.42 11.61 -20.99
N LEU A 407 -0.47 10.88 -19.89
CA LEU A 407 0.58 9.90 -19.54
C LEU A 407 0.21 8.53 -20.08
N ILE A 408 1.19 7.83 -20.64
CA ILE A 408 1.08 6.45 -21.12
C ILE A 408 2.24 5.62 -20.59
N GLY A 409 1.97 4.36 -20.30
CA GLY A 409 2.98 3.40 -19.87
C GLY A 409 2.52 1.97 -20.07
N ARG A 410 3.36 1.03 -19.64
CA ARG A 410 3.06 -0.40 -19.65
C ARG A 410 3.35 -1.04 -18.30
N LYS A 411 2.75 -2.20 -18.03
CA LYS A 411 2.94 -2.95 -16.78
C LYS A 411 4.26 -3.72 -16.73
N ASP A 412 4.77 -4.10 -17.90
CA ASP A 412 6.02 -4.83 -18.10
C ASP A 412 7.24 -3.92 -18.26
N GLU A 413 7.05 -2.60 -18.14
CA GLU A 413 8.09 -1.60 -18.30
C GLU A 413 8.32 -0.82 -17.01
N VAL A 414 9.59 -0.47 -16.76
CA VAL A 414 9.98 0.32 -15.58
C VAL A 414 9.88 1.82 -15.81
N THR A 415 9.57 2.24 -17.04
CA THR A 415 9.46 3.64 -17.46
C THR A 415 8.10 3.92 -18.08
N PHE A 416 7.73 5.20 -18.10
CA PHE A 416 6.52 5.72 -18.73
C PHE A 416 6.82 7.15 -19.17
N GLY A 417 5.86 7.79 -19.82
CA GLY A 417 6.05 9.19 -20.18
C GLY A 417 4.80 9.81 -20.74
N ARG A 418 4.94 11.09 -21.11
CA ARG A 418 3.87 11.83 -21.76
C ARG A 418 3.75 11.39 -23.21
N ASP A 419 2.52 11.13 -23.66
CA ASP A 419 2.20 10.96 -25.06
C ASP A 419 2.43 12.27 -25.81
N THR A 420 3.61 12.36 -26.40
CA THR A 420 4.06 13.48 -27.24
C THR A 420 4.29 13.01 -28.67
N GLY A 421 3.59 11.96 -29.11
CA GLY A 421 3.75 11.36 -30.44
C GLY A 421 3.64 12.38 -31.58
N TRP A 422 2.87 13.45 -31.38
CA TRP A 422 2.69 14.55 -32.33
C TRP A 422 3.86 15.55 -32.40
N VAL A 423 4.70 15.63 -31.36
CA VAL A 423 5.88 16.53 -31.30
C VAL A 423 7.11 15.87 -31.93
N GLY A 424 7.23 14.54 -31.81
CA GLY A 424 8.41 13.78 -32.25
C GLY A 424 9.69 14.09 -31.46
N GLY A 425 10.83 13.58 -31.93
CA GLY A 425 12.15 13.82 -31.33
C GLY A 425 12.51 12.89 -30.16
N GLU A 426 13.61 13.18 -29.49
CA GLU A 426 14.21 12.33 -28.43
C GLU A 426 13.33 12.14 -27.18
N ARG A 427 12.26 12.94 -27.04
CA ARG A 427 11.28 12.82 -25.94
C ARG A 427 10.09 11.92 -26.28
N LYS A 428 9.99 11.45 -27.53
CA LYS A 428 8.95 10.52 -27.95
C LYS A 428 9.24 9.15 -27.34
N LEU A 429 8.27 8.58 -26.63
CA LEU A 429 8.36 7.21 -26.14
C LEU A 429 8.48 6.22 -27.32
N PRO A 430 9.14 5.07 -27.11
CA PRO A 430 9.16 3.98 -28.09
C PRO A 430 7.75 3.56 -28.53
N GLU A 431 7.62 3.04 -29.75
CA GLU A 431 6.31 2.74 -30.36
C GLU A 431 5.48 1.70 -29.59
N HIS A 432 6.11 0.78 -28.86
CA HIS A 432 5.40 -0.24 -28.08
C HIS A 432 4.63 0.35 -26.88
N PHE A 433 4.94 1.58 -26.44
CA PHE A 433 4.15 2.30 -25.44
C PHE A 433 2.86 2.91 -26.01
N LEU A 434 2.72 3.03 -27.34
CA LEU A 434 1.55 3.64 -27.94
C LEU A 434 0.29 2.85 -27.59
N PHE A 435 -0.74 3.58 -27.16
CA PHE A 435 -2.01 3.00 -26.74
C PHE A 435 -3.14 3.56 -27.64
N PRO A 436 -3.27 3.09 -28.88
CA PRO A 436 -4.14 3.72 -29.89
C PRO A 436 -5.64 3.53 -29.63
N THR A 437 -6.02 2.56 -28.79
CA THR A 437 -7.41 2.22 -28.46
C THR A 437 -7.97 3.01 -27.28
N GLN A 438 -7.24 4.02 -26.77
CA GLN A 438 -7.67 4.82 -25.63
C GLN A 438 -9.06 5.43 -25.84
N PRO A 439 -9.98 5.30 -24.86
CA PRO A 439 -11.32 5.84 -24.95
C PRO A 439 -11.29 7.36 -24.78
N VAL A 440 -12.24 8.04 -25.43
CA VAL A 440 -12.39 9.50 -25.33
C VAL A 440 -13.62 9.81 -24.49
N PHE A 441 -13.43 10.49 -23.36
CA PHE A 441 -14.54 10.95 -22.51
C PHE A 441 -14.70 12.47 -22.59
N VAL A 442 -15.95 12.94 -22.55
CA VAL A 442 -16.32 14.36 -22.51
C VAL A 442 -16.96 14.63 -21.15
N LYS A 443 -16.45 15.63 -20.42
CA LYS A 443 -17.06 16.10 -19.16
C LYS A 443 -17.81 17.40 -19.40
N THR A 444 -19.04 17.45 -18.92
CA THR A 444 -19.93 18.63 -18.93
C THR A 444 -20.36 18.97 -17.50
N ASP A 445 -21.11 20.04 -17.32
CA ASP A 445 -21.72 20.39 -16.03
C ASP A 445 -22.78 19.37 -15.58
N GLU A 446 -23.38 18.63 -16.52
CA GLU A 446 -24.44 17.65 -16.24
C GLU A 446 -23.88 16.26 -15.95
N GLY A 447 -22.74 15.91 -16.56
CA GLY A 447 -22.17 14.57 -16.45
C GLY A 447 -21.01 14.30 -17.40
N ILE A 448 -20.49 13.07 -17.29
CA ILE A 448 -19.42 12.52 -18.11
C ILE A 448 -20.02 11.56 -19.13
N TYR A 449 -19.54 11.64 -20.37
CA TYR A 449 -20.01 10.83 -21.49
C TYR A 449 -18.83 10.17 -22.20
N LEU A 450 -19.06 9.00 -22.77
CA LEU A 450 -18.11 8.28 -23.62
C LEU A 450 -18.37 8.62 -25.10
N LYS A 451 -17.37 9.17 -25.77
CA LYS A 451 -17.39 9.40 -27.22
C LYS A 451 -16.83 8.17 -27.94
N ALA A 452 -17.64 7.13 -28.05
CA ALA A 452 -17.31 5.88 -28.76
C ALA A 452 -18.56 5.26 -29.38
N ASP A 453 -18.39 4.21 -30.18
CA ASP A 453 -19.52 3.38 -30.61
C ASP A 453 -19.96 2.39 -29.50
N SER A 454 -21.09 1.73 -29.73
CA SER A 454 -21.66 0.75 -28.78
C SER A 454 -20.79 -0.50 -28.59
N ILE A 455 -19.95 -0.85 -29.57
CA ILE A 455 -19.08 -2.05 -29.50
C ILE A 455 -17.94 -1.77 -28.53
N VAL A 456 -17.27 -0.63 -28.67
CA VAL A 456 -16.23 -0.19 -27.74
C VAL A 456 -16.78 -0.07 -26.33
N ALA A 457 -17.95 0.54 -26.17
CA ALA A 457 -18.61 0.66 -24.86
C ALA A 457 -18.90 -0.70 -24.21
N SER A 458 -19.28 -1.71 -25.01
CA SER A 458 -19.59 -3.06 -24.49
C SER A 458 -18.37 -3.82 -23.96
N ASN A 459 -17.15 -3.44 -24.36
CA ASN A 459 -15.89 -4.09 -23.98
C ASN A 459 -15.13 -3.36 -22.84
N MET A 460 -15.79 -2.42 -22.16
CA MET A 460 -15.17 -1.59 -21.14
C MET A 460 -15.97 -1.60 -19.84
N ASP A 461 -15.26 -1.61 -18.72
CA ASP A 461 -15.81 -1.44 -17.37
C ASP A 461 -15.48 -0.04 -16.86
N VAL A 462 -16.52 0.77 -16.65
CA VAL A 462 -16.39 2.16 -16.21
C VAL A 462 -16.80 2.27 -14.75
N SER A 463 -15.89 2.75 -13.91
CA SER A 463 -16.13 3.16 -12.52
C SER A 463 -15.96 4.68 -12.39
N SER A 464 -16.63 5.31 -11.42
CA SER A 464 -16.53 6.77 -11.24
C SER A 464 -16.50 7.21 -9.78
N ILE A 465 -15.44 7.95 -9.45
CA ILE A 465 -15.31 8.75 -8.22
C ILE A 465 -15.52 10.24 -8.47
N ALA A 466 -15.83 10.64 -9.71
CA ALA A 466 -16.11 12.03 -10.06
C ALA A 466 -17.36 12.56 -9.32
N THR A 467 -17.41 13.87 -9.15
CA THR A 467 -18.55 14.58 -8.53
C THR A 467 -19.80 14.60 -9.40
N VAL A 468 -19.64 14.51 -10.73
CA VAL A 468 -20.74 14.42 -11.69
C VAL A 468 -20.91 12.96 -12.16
N PRO A 469 -22.14 12.53 -12.50
CA PRO A 469 -22.41 11.16 -12.90
C PRO A 469 -21.82 10.80 -14.27
N TYR A 470 -21.57 9.51 -14.50
CA TYR A 470 -21.36 8.96 -15.84
C TYR A 470 -22.72 8.69 -16.48
N LEU A 471 -22.98 9.26 -17.66
CA LEU A 471 -24.28 9.25 -18.33
C LEU A 471 -24.32 8.35 -19.58
N GLY A 472 -23.25 7.60 -19.86
CA GLY A 472 -23.19 6.66 -20.97
C GLY A 472 -22.58 7.27 -22.24
N LEU A 473 -23.12 6.90 -23.40
CA LEU A 473 -22.62 7.34 -24.71
C LEU A 473 -22.93 8.81 -24.96
N TRP A 474 -22.00 9.50 -25.64
CA TRP A 474 -22.24 10.81 -26.23
C TRP A 474 -23.04 10.62 -27.53
N GLU A 475 -24.35 10.87 -27.49
CA GLU A 475 -25.25 10.80 -28.65
C GLU A 475 -25.20 12.05 -29.55
#